data_AF-A0A349D6L9-F1
#
_entry.id   AF-A0A349D6L9-F1
#
_cell.length_a   1.000
_cell.length_b   1.000
_cell.length_c   1.000
_cell.angle_alpha   90.00
_cell.angle_beta   90.00
_cell.angle_gamma   90.00
#
_symmetry.space_group_name_H-M   'P 1'
#
loop_
_entity.id
_entity.type
_entity.pdbx_description
1 polymer ?
#
loop_
_entity_poly.entity_id
_entity_poly.type
_entity_poly.pdbx_seq_one_letter_code
_entity_poly.pdbx_strand_id
1 'polypeptide(L)'
;MKSSIFLGIISLVFSTLCFGQKGESWTEFDTIKVYPGRILLEYKTYIDSVLTEQGGAFHYPDSSKLPKTNTSAKAEESSFSLSEVQLHGTVKHINKDGKYRVGHYVKGRKVSMRYYDADGAEISSKDFGNN
;
A
#
# COMPACT_ATOMS: atom_id res chain seq x y z
N MET A 1 -50.61 8.38 19.30
CA MET A 1 -49.45 7.54 19.70
C MET A 1 -49.03 6.53 18.60
N LYS A 2 -48.97 6.93 17.32
CA LYS A 2 -48.55 6.04 16.20
C LYS A 2 -47.35 6.59 15.40
N SER A 3 -46.88 7.80 15.70
CA SER A 3 -45.79 8.47 14.95
C SER A 3 -44.40 8.19 15.54
N SER A 4 -44.30 7.90 16.85
CA SER A 4 -43.01 7.72 17.54
C SER A 4 -42.29 6.40 17.21
N ILE A 5 -43.01 5.39 16.71
CA ILE A 5 -42.43 4.10 16.33
C ILE A 5 -41.71 4.21 14.97
N PHE A 6 -42.20 5.09 14.08
CA PHE A 6 -41.64 5.28 12.75
C PHE A 6 -40.26 5.97 12.77
N LEU A 7 -40.03 6.89 13.71
CA LEU A 7 -38.72 7.56 13.89
C LEU A 7 -37.63 6.62 14.40
N GLY A 8 -37.97 5.68 15.29
CA GLY A 8 -37.00 4.72 15.84
C GLY A 8 -36.46 3.76 14.78
N ILE A 9 -37.31 3.32 13.86
CA ILE A 9 -36.93 2.41 12.76
C ILE A 9 -36.04 3.12 11.74
N ILE A 10 -36.31 4.40 11.42
CA ILE A 10 -35.49 5.18 10.48
C ILE A 10 -34.07 5.43 11.04
N SER A 11 -33.94 5.71 12.34
CA SER A 11 -32.64 5.89 12.99
C SER A 11 -31.79 4.61 12.99
N LEU A 12 -32.43 3.45 13.21
CA LEU A 12 -31.77 2.15 13.17
C LEU A 12 -31.23 1.82 11.77
N VAL A 13 -32.02 2.07 10.71
CA VAL A 13 -31.62 1.83 9.31
C VAL A 13 -30.49 2.76 8.86
N PHE A 14 -30.48 4.02 9.32
CA PHE A 14 -29.39 4.95 9.00
C PHE A 14 -28.06 4.54 9.65
N SER A 15 -28.10 4.03 10.89
CA SER A 15 -26.88 3.58 11.58
C SER A 15 -26.20 2.39 10.88
N THR A 16 -26.98 1.48 10.28
CA THR A 16 -26.43 0.32 9.56
C THR A 16 -25.81 0.67 8.21
N LEU A 17 -26.15 1.81 7.61
CA LEU A 17 -25.60 2.25 6.32
C LEU A 17 -24.22 2.91 6.46
N CYS A 18 -23.85 3.40 7.65
CA CYS A 18 -22.57 4.08 7.89
C CYS A 18 -21.38 3.14 8.16
N PHE A 19 -21.61 1.85 8.46
CA PHE A 19 -20.53 0.91 8.80
C PHE A 19 -19.91 0.19 7.59
N GLY A 20 -20.21 0.61 6.36
CA GLY A 20 -19.96 -0.20 5.17
C GLY A 20 -18.98 0.34 4.12
N GLN A 21 -18.45 1.56 4.25
CA GLN A 21 -17.49 2.06 3.25
C GLN A 21 -16.12 1.39 3.44
N LYS A 22 -15.90 0.31 2.69
CA LYS A 22 -14.55 -0.20 2.43
C LYS A 22 -13.83 0.87 1.62
N GLY A 23 -12.76 1.43 2.18
CA GLY A 23 -11.94 2.41 1.47
C GLY A 23 -11.40 1.81 0.18
N GLU A 24 -11.36 2.61 -0.87
CA GLU A 24 -10.80 2.19 -2.16
C GLU A 24 -9.29 2.24 -2.05
N SER A 25 -8.62 1.12 -2.36
CA SER A 25 -7.15 1.06 -2.35
C SER A 25 -6.63 0.73 -3.74
N TRP A 26 -5.64 1.49 -4.17
CA TRP A 26 -4.91 1.25 -5.41
C TRP A 26 -3.41 1.41 -5.19
N THR A 27 -2.63 0.86 -6.11
CA THR A 27 -1.18 0.98 -6.09
C THR A 27 -0.67 1.38 -7.46
N GLU A 28 0.18 2.41 -7.46
CA GLU A 28 0.91 2.88 -8.63
C GLU A 28 2.30 2.25 -8.61
N PHE A 29 2.82 1.94 -9.80
CA PHE A 29 4.16 1.39 -9.97
C PHE A 29 4.92 2.19 -11.02
N ASP A 30 6.19 2.47 -10.71
CA ASP A 30 7.14 3.07 -11.64
C ASP A 30 8.36 2.16 -11.79
N THR A 31 8.83 1.99 -13.03
CA THR A 31 9.98 1.14 -13.32
C THR A 31 11.28 1.91 -13.18
N ILE A 32 12.05 1.60 -12.15
CA ILE A 32 13.38 2.20 -11.95
C ILE A 32 14.42 1.55 -12.87
N LYS A 33 14.47 0.20 -12.87
CA LYS A 33 15.52 -0.53 -13.59
C LYS A 33 15.14 -1.96 -13.93
N VAL A 34 15.42 -2.37 -15.17
CA VAL A 34 15.23 -3.75 -15.62
C VAL A 34 16.54 -4.53 -15.53
N TYR A 35 16.49 -5.72 -14.96
CA TYR A 35 17.58 -6.69 -14.92
C TYR A 35 17.15 -7.98 -15.64
N PRO A 36 18.09 -8.86 -16.02
CA PRO A 36 17.74 -10.21 -16.46
C PRO A 36 16.92 -10.93 -15.37
N GLY A 37 15.67 -11.26 -15.70
CA GLY A 37 14.75 -12.02 -14.83
C GLY A 37 14.06 -11.24 -13.71
N ARG A 38 14.26 -9.92 -13.59
CA ARG A 38 13.58 -9.10 -12.57
C ARG A 38 13.56 -7.62 -12.92
N ILE A 39 12.57 -6.91 -12.39
CA ILE A 39 12.40 -5.47 -12.56
C ILE A 39 12.42 -4.83 -11.17
N LEU A 40 13.28 -3.84 -10.97
CA LEU A 40 13.23 -2.98 -9.80
C LEU A 40 12.21 -1.87 -10.05
N LEU A 41 11.24 -1.80 -9.15
CA LEU A 41 10.10 -0.89 -9.18
C LEU A 41 10.13 0.03 -7.96
N GLU A 42 9.62 1.24 -8.12
CA GLU A 42 9.08 2.04 -7.03
C GLU A 42 7.56 1.84 -7.02
N TYR A 43 6.95 1.74 -5.85
CA TYR A 43 5.50 1.65 -5.71
C TYR A 43 4.97 2.67 -4.71
N LYS A 44 3.72 3.08 -4.91
CA LYS A 44 2.96 3.94 -4.00
C LYS A 44 1.55 3.38 -3.84
N THR A 45 1.14 3.11 -2.61
CA THR A 45 -0.19 2.62 -2.27
C THR A 45 -1.00 3.71 -1.60
N TYR A 46 -2.23 3.83 -2.05
CA TYR A 46 -3.19 4.79 -1.52
C TYR A 46 -4.41 4.07 -0.97
N ILE A 47 -5.04 4.69 0.03
CA ILE A 47 -6.37 4.34 0.51
C ILE A 47 -7.15 5.64 0.55
N ASP A 48 -8.27 5.72 -0.17
CA ASP A 48 -9.12 6.91 -0.25
C ASP A 48 -8.33 8.19 -0.62
N SER A 49 -7.38 8.08 -1.56
CA SER A 49 -6.45 9.15 -1.99
C SER A 49 -5.37 9.56 -0.99
N VAL A 50 -5.31 8.89 0.17
CA VAL A 50 -4.23 9.11 1.15
C VAL A 50 -3.11 8.12 0.91
N LEU A 51 -1.88 8.61 0.77
CA LEU A 51 -0.69 7.78 0.65
C LEU A 51 -0.47 7.00 1.96
N THR A 52 -0.50 5.67 1.89
CA THR A 52 -0.33 4.79 3.04
C THR A 52 0.94 3.98 2.98
N GLU A 53 1.49 3.74 1.80
CA GLU A 53 2.76 3.03 1.66
C GLU A 53 3.53 3.49 0.43
N GLN A 54 4.86 3.52 0.54
CA GLN A 54 5.73 3.71 -0.61
C GLN A 54 7.06 3.00 -0.40
N GLY A 55 7.69 2.54 -1.48
CA GLY A 55 9.02 1.97 -1.40
C GLY A 55 9.47 1.26 -2.66
N GLY A 56 10.58 0.54 -2.54
CA GLY A 56 11.12 -0.28 -3.61
C GLY A 56 10.62 -1.73 -3.56
N ALA A 57 10.45 -2.35 -4.71
CA ALA A 57 10.16 -3.78 -4.83
C ALA A 57 10.78 -4.38 -6.10
N PHE A 58 11.07 -5.68 -6.06
CA PHE A 58 11.40 -6.46 -7.24
C PHE A 58 10.16 -7.21 -7.73
N HIS A 59 9.80 -6.99 -8.99
CA HIS A 59 8.88 -7.86 -9.72
C HIS A 59 9.68 -8.90 -10.51
N TYR A 60 9.22 -10.14 -10.51
CA TYR A 60 9.83 -11.25 -11.26
C TYR A 60 8.83 -11.67 -12.34
N PRO A 61 8.91 -11.10 -13.55
CA PRO A 61 8.01 -11.48 -14.61
C PRO A 61 8.22 -12.96 -14.92
N ASP A 62 7.13 -13.71 -15.11
CA ASP A 62 7.24 -15.05 -15.69
C ASP A 62 8.06 -14.95 -16.97
N SER A 63 9.04 -15.85 -17.13
CA SER A 63 9.98 -15.81 -18.26
C SER A 63 9.31 -15.93 -19.64
N SER A 64 8.01 -16.24 -19.68
CA SER A 64 7.16 -16.22 -20.88
C SER A 64 6.67 -14.82 -21.29
N LYS A 65 6.73 -13.83 -20.39
CA LYS A 65 6.26 -12.45 -20.60
C LYS A 65 7.36 -11.40 -20.59
N LEU A 66 8.62 -11.78 -20.37
CA LEU A 66 9.74 -10.84 -20.51
C LEU A 66 9.79 -10.40 -21.98
N PRO A 67 9.55 -9.11 -22.31
CA PRO A 67 9.75 -8.65 -23.67
C PRO A 67 11.23 -8.81 -23.96
N LYS A 68 11.56 -9.78 -24.84
CA LYS A 68 12.90 -9.92 -25.40
C LYS A 68 13.17 -8.60 -26.10
N THR A 69 14.07 -7.82 -25.50
CA THR A 69 14.50 -6.51 -25.98
C THR A 69 14.67 -6.54 -27.48
N ASN A 70 13.79 -5.85 -28.20
CA ASN A 70 14.09 -5.01 -29.35
C ASN A 70 12.84 -4.23 -29.75
N THR A 71 13.00 -2.91 -29.74
CA THR A 71 12.29 -1.95 -30.59
C THR A 71 10.82 -1.67 -30.23
N SER A 72 10.61 -0.49 -29.65
CA SER A 72 9.32 0.23 -29.63
C SER A 72 8.16 -0.46 -28.93
N ALA A 73 8.31 -0.81 -27.65
CA ALA A 73 7.20 -1.31 -26.85
C ALA A 73 6.53 -0.14 -26.13
N LYS A 74 5.41 0.32 -26.72
CA LYS A 74 4.33 1.04 -26.04
C LYS A 74 4.18 0.40 -24.65
N ALA A 75 4.43 1.17 -23.59
CA ALA A 75 4.36 0.70 -22.22
C ALA A 75 2.97 0.11 -21.98
N GLU A 76 2.86 -1.20 -22.07
CA GLU A 76 1.64 -1.92 -21.76
C GLU A 76 1.50 -1.79 -20.24
N GLU A 77 0.44 -1.13 -19.80
CA GLU A 77 0.08 -1.00 -18.39
C GLU A 77 -0.26 -2.39 -17.85
N SER A 78 0.77 -3.19 -17.56
CA SER A 78 0.60 -4.44 -16.85
C SER A 78 0.19 -4.08 -15.42
N SER A 79 -1.10 -4.19 -15.11
CA SER A 79 -1.58 -4.14 -13.74
C SER A 79 -1.14 -5.42 -13.03
N PHE A 80 -0.16 -5.29 -12.13
CA PHE A 80 0.26 -6.38 -11.23
C PHE A 80 -0.06 -5.99 -9.79
N SER A 81 -0.33 -6.98 -8.95
CA SER A 81 -0.68 -6.76 -7.54
C SER A 81 0.59 -6.63 -6.69
N LEU A 82 0.52 -5.87 -5.59
CA LEU A 82 1.59 -5.83 -4.57
C LEU A 82 1.94 -7.22 -4.00
N SER A 83 1.01 -8.17 -4.08
CA SER A 83 1.27 -9.56 -3.69
C SER A 83 2.25 -10.29 -4.62
N GLU A 84 2.51 -9.76 -5.80
CA GLU A 84 3.36 -10.35 -6.84
C GLU A 84 4.76 -9.70 -6.91
N VAL A 85 5.06 -8.81 -5.96
CA VAL A 85 6.35 -8.13 -5.86
C VAL A 85 7.03 -8.42 -4.52
N GLN A 86 8.35 -8.35 -4.52
CA GLN A 86 9.19 -8.63 -3.37
C GLN A 86 9.84 -7.34 -2.88
N LEU A 87 9.46 -6.88 -1.68
CA LEU A 87 9.97 -5.64 -1.10
C LEU A 87 11.51 -5.58 -1.08
N HIS A 88 12.05 -4.43 -1.46
CA HIS A 88 13.49 -4.19 -1.50
C HIS A 88 13.86 -2.73 -1.27
N GLY A 89 14.95 -2.51 -0.54
CA GLY A 89 15.40 -1.17 -0.18
C GLY A 89 14.59 -0.60 0.97
N THR A 90 14.39 0.71 0.94
CA THR A 90 13.66 1.44 1.99
C THR A 90 12.18 1.50 1.65
N VAL A 91 11.34 1.07 2.58
CA VAL A 91 9.88 1.11 2.48
C VAL A 91 9.32 1.90 3.65
N LYS A 92 8.46 2.87 3.37
CA LYS A 92 7.77 3.71 4.35
C LYS A 92 6.29 3.35 4.37
N HIS A 93 5.79 3.02 5.55
CA HIS A 93 4.36 2.76 5.80
C HIS A 93 3.80 3.82 6.75
N ILE A 94 2.65 4.40 6.41
CA ILE A 94 2.04 5.55 7.07
C ILE A 94 0.68 5.13 7.61
N ASN A 95 0.47 5.30 8.91
CA ASN A 95 -0.80 5.00 9.56
C ASN A 95 -1.76 6.21 9.44
N LYS A 96 -3.05 5.98 9.75
CA LYS A 96 -4.09 7.03 9.72
C LYS A 96 -3.78 8.24 10.60
N ASP A 97 -3.05 8.04 11.70
CA ASP A 97 -2.67 9.10 12.64
C ASP A 97 -1.41 9.88 12.20
N GLY A 98 -0.92 9.68 10.97
CA GLY A 98 0.28 10.32 10.43
C GLY A 98 1.60 9.72 10.92
N LYS A 99 1.58 8.91 12.00
CA LYS A 99 2.73 8.10 12.41
C LYS A 99 3.18 7.21 11.27
N TYR A 100 4.49 6.99 11.14
CA TYR A 100 5.02 6.15 10.07
C TYR A 100 6.18 5.28 10.53
N ARG A 101 6.37 4.15 9.85
CA ARG A 101 7.51 3.26 10.05
C ARG A 101 8.31 3.13 8.77
N VAL A 102 9.62 3.07 8.92
CA VAL A 102 10.56 2.93 7.81
C VAL A 102 11.30 1.62 7.98
N GLY A 103 11.04 0.67 7.08
CA GLY A 103 11.67 -0.64 7.05
C GLY A 103 12.71 -0.73 5.93
N HIS A 104 13.81 -1.40 6.21
CA HIS A 104 14.77 -1.79 5.18
C HIS A 104 14.60 -3.26 4.82
N TYR A 105 14.48 -3.57 3.53
CA TYR A 105 14.20 -4.90 3.03
C TYR A 105 15.26 -5.38 2.02
N VAL A 106 15.71 -6.62 2.18
CA VAL A 106 16.60 -7.27 1.23
C VAL A 106 15.93 -8.54 0.75
N LYS A 107 15.52 -8.54 -0.53
CA LYS A 107 14.82 -9.67 -1.17
C LYS A 107 13.62 -10.15 -0.34
N GLY A 108 12.76 -9.21 0.04
CA GLY A 108 11.54 -9.46 0.82
C GLY A 108 11.77 -9.68 2.31
N ARG A 109 13.02 -9.84 2.77
CA ARG A 109 13.33 -9.99 4.19
C ARG A 109 13.53 -8.64 4.85
N LYS A 110 12.79 -8.39 5.93
CA LYS A 110 12.99 -7.23 6.79
C LYS A 110 14.34 -7.32 7.50
N VAL A 111 15.19 -6.32 7.30
CA VAL A 111 16.52 -6.19 7.92
C VAL A 111 16.47 -5.29 9.14
N SER A 112 15.76 -4.16 9.03
CA SER A 112 15.63 -3.18 10.11
C SER A 112 14.28 -2.46 10.02
N MET A 113 13.87 -1.86 11.13
CA MET A 113 12.65 -1.06 11.22
C MET A 113 12.90 0.10 12.19
N ARG A 114 12.50 1.29 11.78
CA ARG A 114 12.45 2.50 12.62
C ARG A 114 11.05 3.06 12.63
N TYR A 115 10.65 3.68 13.72
CA TYR A 115 9.30 4.18 13.94
C TYR A 115 9.35 5.66 14.25
N TYR A 116 8.40 6.40 13.72
CA TYR A 116 8.35 7.84 13.86
C TYR A 116 6.91 8.28 14.17
N ASP A 117 6.79 9.34 14.95
CA ASP A 117 5.51 10.02 15.13
C ASP A 117 5.16 10.90 13.91
N ALA A 118 4.04 11.63 13.99
CA ALA A 118 3.57 12.48 12.90
C ALA A 118 4.49 13.71 12.67
N ASP A 119 5.22 14.14 13.70
CA ASP A 119 6.16 15.27 13.64
C ASP A 119 7.54 14.82 13.11
N GLY A 120 7.76 13.51 13.01
CA GLY A 120 8.99 12.90 12.50
C GLY A 120 10.05 12.62 13.56
N ALA A 121 9.70 12.72 14.85
CA ALA A 121 10.58 12.25 15.91
C ALA A 121 10.59 10.72 15.96
N GLU A 122 11.77 10.12 16.17
CA GLU A 122 11.88 8.67 16.32
C GLU A 122 11.26 8.24 17.64
N ILE A 123 10.34 7.27 17.58
CA ILE A 123 9.63 6.71 18.73
C ILE A 123 9.90 5.22 18.85
N SER A 124 9.59 4.63 20.01
CA SER A 124 9.74 3.18 20.17
C SER A 124 8.65 2.41 19.40
N SER A 125 8.91 1.14 19.08
CA SER A 125 7.89 0.25 18.48
C SER A 125 6.64 0.13 19.36
N LYS A 126 6.79 0.27 20.69
CA LYS A 126 5.69 0.21 21.64
C LYS A 126 4.80 1.44 21.52
N ASP A 127 5.40 2.62 21.41
CA ASP A 127 4.68 3.91 21.25
C ASP A 127 4.03 4.05 19.86
N PHE A 128 4.57 3.33 18.88
CA PHE A 128 3.96 3.20 17.56
C PHE A 128 2.66 2.39 17.58
N GLY A 129 2.46 1.50 18.57
CA GLY A 129 1.28 0.66 18.69
C GLY A 129 1.37 -0.68 17.95
N ASN A 130 2.58 -1.15 17.62
CA ASN A 130 2.78 -2.54 17.23
C ASN A 130 2.71 -3.42 18.50
N ASN A 131 1.54 -3.97 18.81
CA ASN A 131 1.41 -5.15 19.67
C ASN A 131 1.66 -6.42 18.85
#